data_AF-A0A3C1GSD1-F1
#
_entry.id   AF-A0A3C1GSD1-F1
#
_cell.length_a   1.000
_cell.length_b   1.000
_cell.length_c   1.000
_cell.angle_alpha   90.00
_cell.angle_beta   90.00
_cell.angle_gamma   90.00
#
_symmetry.space_group_name_H-M   'P 1'
#
loop_
_entity.id
_entity.type
_entity.pdbx_description
1 polymer ?
#
loop_
_entity_poly.entity_id
_entity_poly.type
_entity_poly.pdbx_seq_one_letter_code
_entity_poly.pdbx_strand_id
1 'polypeptide(L)'
;NPAGRDERVISAVFYLNDDWEEIDGGAVEIVDNHGVHHEVMPLANRLIIFNSDLQHQVQTAHRQRYSIATWMRRDGLVPFVEEG
;
A
#
# COMPACT_ATOMS: atom_id res chain seq x y z
N ASN A 1 -7.67 12.04 17.84
CA ASN A 1 -8.70 11.67 16.84
C ASN A 1 -9.62 10.66 17.51
N PRO A 2 -10.95 10.80 17.44
CA PRO A 2 -11.87 9.99 18.23
C PRO A 2 -11.77 8.51 17.86
N ALA A 3 -11.98 7.65 18.85
CA ALA A 3 -11.86 6.20 18.74
C ALA A 3 -12.89 5.62 17.74
N GLY A 4 -12.45 4.69 16.88
CA GLY A 4 -13.34 3.74 16.20
C GLY A 4 -13.57 3.86 14.69
N ARG A 5 -12.58 4.22 13.86
CA ARG A 5 -12.76 4.14 12.39
C ARG A 5 -11.46 3.88 11.60
N ASP A 6 -10.70 2.88 12.05
CA ASP A 6 -9.39 2.52 11.47
C ASP A 6 -9.46 1.29 10.54
N GLU A 7 -10.55 1.10 9.80
CA GLU A 7 -10.62 0.05 8.79
C GLU A 7 -10.05 0.57 7.47
N ARG A 8 -8.73 0.71 7.41
CA ARG A 8 -8.02 0.73 6.12
C ARG A 8 -8.28 -0.61 5.46
N VAL A 9 -8.84 -0.60 4.26
CA VAL A 9 -9.17 -1.83 3.52
C VAL A 9 -8.17 -2.05 2.40
N ILE A 10 -7.78 -0.97 1.71
CA ILE A 10 -6.87 -1.03 0.57
C ILE A 10 -5.70 -0.09 0.81
N SER A 11 -4.49 -0.62 0.66
CA SER A 11 -3.25 0.15 0.58
C SER A 11 -2.90 0.36 -0.90
N ALA A 12 -2.53 1.59 -1.27
CA ALA A 12 -2.04 1.91 -2.59
C ALA A 12 -0.72 2.71 -2.49
N VAL A 13 0.30 2.28 -3.22
CA VAL A 13 1.62 2.92 -3.22
C VAL A 13 2.06 3.20 -4.65
N PHE A 14 2.30 4.47 -4.96
CA PHE A 14 2.80 4.92 -6.25
C PHE A 14 4.27 5.31 -6.14
N TYR A 15 5.10 4.77 -7.03
CA TYR A 15 6.55 4.93 -7.01
C TYR A 15 7.04 5.96 -8.03
N LEU A 16 8.07 6.72 -7.64
CA LEU A 16 8.59 7.89 -8.35
C LEU A 16 10.10 7.79 -8.62
N ASN A 17 10.63 6.57 -8.75
CA ASN A 17 12.07 6.35 -8.79
C ASN A 17 12.54 5.92 -10.19
N ASP A 18 13.02 6.90 -10.95
CA ASP A 18 13.60 6.67 -12.28
C ASP A 18 14.95 5.95 -12.16
N ASP A 19 15.32 5.19 -13.20
CA ASP A 19 16.60 4.48 -13.31
C ASP A 19 16.94 3.67 -12.04
N TRP A 20 15.96 2.89 -11.56
CA TRP A 20 16.10 2.04 -10.37
C TRP A 20 16.59 0.65 -10.77
N GLU A 21 17.68 0.21 -10.15
CA GLU A 21 18.31 -1.09 -10.43
C GLU A 21 18.15 -2.05 -9.24
N GLU A 22 18.47 -3.33 -9.43
CA GLU A 22 18.39 -4.34 -8.35
C GLU A 22 19.32 -3.99 -7.18
N ILE A 23 20.51 -3.44 -7.46
CA ILE A 23 21.50 -3.05 -6.44
C ILE A 23 21.02 -1.91 -5.54
N ASP A 24 20.03 -1.13 -5.98
CA ASP A 24 19.47 -0.02 -5.20
C ASP A 24 18.58 -0.52 -4.04
N GLY A 25 18.16 -1.79 -4.08
CA GLY A 25 17.29 -2.41 -3.07
C GLY A 25 15.92 -1.74 -3.00
N GLY A 26 15.36 -1.64 -1.79
CA GLY A 26 14.10 -0.89 -1.55
C GLY A 26 12.82 -1.54 -2.08
N ALA A 27 12.88 -2.82 -2.45
CA ALA A 27 11.71 -3.58 -2.84
C ALA A 27 10.68 -3.62 -1.71
N VAL A 28 9.40 -3.66 -2.08
CA VAL A 28 8.36 -4.05 -1.11
C VAL A 28 8.11 -5.55 -1.27
N GLU A 29 8.08 -6.24 -0.15
CA GLU A 29 7.69 -7.64 -0.06
C GLU A 29 6.30 -7.71 0.56
N ILE A 30 5.40 -8.47 -0.07
CA ILE A 30 4.03 -8.69 0.39
C ILE A 30 3.81 -10.20 0.50
N VAL A 31 3.31 -10.65 1.65
CA VAL A 31 2.89 -12.04 1.84
C VAL A 31 1.38 -12.10 1.61
N ASP A 32 0.96 -12.86 0.60
CA ASP A 32 -0.47 -13.00 0.31
C ASP A 32 -1.17 -13.98 1.27
N ASN A 33 -2.48 -14.11 1.12
CA ASN A 33 -3.32 -14.98 1.97
C ASN A 33 -3.01 -16.49 1.82
N HIS A 34 -2.17 -16.88 0.87
CA HIS A 34 -1.69 -18.23 0.66
C HIS A 34 -0.26 -18.43 1.20
N GLY A 35 0.34 -17.40 1.80
CA GLY A 35 1.71 -17.43 2.29
C GLY A 35 2.75 -17.26 1.17
N VAL A 36 2.34 -16.84 -0.03
CA VAL A 36 3.27 -16.61 -1.14
C VAL A 36 3.85 -15.20 -1.01
N HIS A 37 5.17 -15.11 -1.15
CA HIS A 37 5.91 -13.85 -1.10
C HIS A 37 5.98 -13.23 -2.49
N HIS A 38 5.55 -11.97 -2.59
CA HIS A 38 5.60 -11.16 -3.79
C HIS A 38 6.55 -10.00 -3.57
N GLU A 39 7.61 -9.91 -4.36
CA GLU A 39 8.57 -8.81 -4.30
C GLU A 39 8.36 -7.84 -5.46
N VAL A 40 8.28 -6.55 -5.16
CA VAL A 40 8.05 -5.50 -6.16
C VAL A 40 9.05 -4.37 -5.99
N MET A 41 9.92 -4.21 -7.00
CA MET A 41 10.84 -3.07 -7.08
C MET A 41 10.09 -1.73 -7.19
N PRO A 42 10.58 -0.64 -6.58
CA PRO A 42 9.89 0.64 -6.53
C PRO A 42 10.14 1.49 -7.78
N LEU A 43 9.97 0.91 -8.98
CA LEU A 43 10.23 1.61 -10.25
C LEU A 43 9.27 2.78 -10.46
N ALA A 44 9.72 3.87 -11.09
CA ALA A 44 8.86 4.99 -11.47
C ALA A 44 7.61 4.56 -12.25
N ASN A 45 6.52 5.32 -12.08
CA ASN A 45 5.23 5.08 -12.74
C ASN A 45 4.60 3.72 -12.40
N ARG A 46 4.99 3.11 -11.29
CA ARG A 46 4.41 1.86 -10.78
C ARG A 46 3.45 2.16 -9.64
N LEU A 47 2.20 1.73 -9.82
CA LEU A 47 1.19 1.67 -8.76
C LEU A 47 1.05 0.22 -8.30
N ILE A 48 1.21 -0.02 -7.01
CA ILE A 48 0.78 -1.28 -6.38
C ILE A 48 -0.45 -1.03 -5.52
N ILE A 49 -1.34 -2.00 -5.49
CA ILE A 49 -2.57 -1.99 -4.72
C ILE A 49 -2.72 -3.35 -4.07
N PHE A 50 -2.98 -3.38 -2.76
CA PHE A 50 -3.13 -4.61 -1.99
C PHE A 50 -4.04 -4.39 -0.79
N ASN A 51 -4.60 -5.47 -0.23
CA ASN A 51 -5.42 -5.37 0.97
C ASN A 51 -4.55 -4.90 2.14
N SER A 52 -5.06 -3.96 2.94
CA SER A 52 -4.27 -3.33 4.01
C SER A 52 -3.90 -4.29 5.16
N ASP A 53 -4.55 -5.44 5.25
CA ASP A 53 -4.30 -6.47 6.27
C ASP A 53 -3.18 -7.46 5.90
N LEU A 54 -2.71 -7.46 4.65
CA LEU A 54 -1.60 -8.31 4.24
C LEU A 54 -0.30 -7.90 4.95
N GLN A 55 0.48 -8.89 5.38
CA GLN A 55 1.82 -8.65 5.88
C GLN A 55 2.68 -8.11 4.75
N HIS A 56 3.34 -6.97 5.00
CA HIS A 56 4.22 -6.35 4.03
C HIS A 56 5.40 -5.68 4.73
N GLN A 57 6.56 -5.68 4.08
CA GLN A 57 7.77 -5.01 4.55
C GLN A 57 8.48 -4.31 3.39
N VAL A 58 9.18 -3.22 3.69
CA VAL A 58 10.04 -2.53 2.73
C VAL A 58 11.47 -2.92 3.04
N GLN A 59 12.15 -3.51 2.07
CA GLN A 59 13.57 -3.85 2.19
C GLN A 59 14.43 -2.59 2.25
N THR A 60 15.65 -2.74 2.77
CA THR A 60 16.63 -1.64 2.82
C THR A 60 16.85 -1.06 1.43
N ALA A 61 16.72 0.26 1.30
CA ALA A 61 17.10 1.00 0.11
C ALA A 61 18.51 1.58 0.27
N HIS A 62 19.33 1.51 -0.77
CA HIS A 62 20.71 2.00 -0.78
C HIS A 62 20.87 3.38 -1.42
N ARG A 63 19.76 3.96 -1.90
CA ARG A 63 19.64 5.36 -2.33
C ARG A 63 18.27 5.92 -1.96
N GLN A 64 18.06 7.21 -2.20
CA GLN A 64 16.81 7.89 -1.88
C GLN A 64 15.62 7.27 -2.62
N ARG A 65 14.59 6.86 -1.86
CA ARG A 65 13.39 6.19 -2.35
C ARG A 65 12.15 7.06 -2.13
N TYR A 66 11.49 7.46 -3.20
CA TYR A 66 10.27 8.25 -3.20
C TYR A 66 9.04 7.40 -3.51
N SER A 67 7.97 7.66 -2.77
CA SER A 67 6.66 7.05 -3.00
C SER A 67 5.55 7.94 -2.46
N ILE A 68 4.37 7.83 -3.05
CA ILE A 68 3.12 8.35 -2.49
C ILE A 68 2.32 7.15 -1.97
N ALA A 69 2.07 7.10 -0.67
CA ALA A 69 1.25 6.07 -0.05
C ALA A 69 -0.12 6.63 0.34
N THR A 70 -1.17 5.89 0.04
CA THR A 70 -2.54 6.22 0.44
C THR A 70 -3.30 4.98 0.88
N TRP A 71 -4.36 5.18 1.67
CA TRP A 71 -5.23 4.13 2.16
C TRP A 71 -6.69 4.47 1.88
N MET A 72 -7.39 3.54 1.23
CA MET A 72 -8.84 3.60 1.15
C MET A 72 -9.42 2.98 2.42
N ARG A 73 -10.30 3.74 3.07
CA ARG A 73 -11.00 3.30 4.28
C ARG A 73 -12.41 2.86 3.91
N ARG A 74 -12.96 1.92 4.68
CA ARG A 74 -14.40 1.64 4.63
C ARG A 74 -15.14 2.72 5.39
N ASP A 75 -16.01 3.46 4.70
CA ASP A 75 -17.01 4.26 5.39
C ASP A 75 -18.17 3.33 5.80
N GLY A 76 -18.51 3.33 7.09
CA GLY A 76 -19.71 2.65 7.57
C GLY A 76 -20.96 3.08 6.79
N LEU A 77 -21.93 2.18 6.65
CA LEU A 77 -23.20 2.43 5.97
C LEU A 77 -23.79 3.76 6.45
N VAL A 78 -23.94 4.72 5.54
CA VAL A 78 -24.80 5.89 5.78
C VAL A 78 -26.23 5.36 5.68
N PRO A 79 -27.04 5.36 6.75
CA PRO A 79 -28.44 4.99 6.63
C PRO A 79 -29.09 5.96 5.65
N PHE A 80 -29.70 5.43 4.59
CA PHE A 80 -30.63 6.23 3.80
C PHE A 80 -31.78 6.61 4.72
N VAL A 81 -31.90 7.89 5.06
CA VAL A 81 -33.12 8.42 5.68
C VAL A 81 -34.12 8.56 4.54
N GLU A 82 -35.10 7.67 4.46
CA GLU A 82 -36.32 7.96 3.71
C GLU A 82 -37.03 9.08 4.47
N GLU A 83 -36.90 10.33 4.01
CA GLU A 83 -37.84 11.37 4.38
C GLU A 83 -39.19 11.01 3.73
N GLY A 84 -40.12 10.58 4.57
CA GLY A 84 -41.51 10.31 4.19
C GLY A 84 -42.34 11.58 4.00
#